data_AF-A0A7Y5LSY9-F1
#
_entry.id   AF-A0A7Y5LSY9-F1
#
_cell.length_a   1.000
_cell.length_b   1.000
_cell.length_c   1.000
_cell.angle_alpha   90.00
_cell.angle_beta   90.00
_cell.angle_gamma   90.00
#
_symmetry.space_group_name_H-M   'P 1'
#
loop_
_entity.id
_entity.type
_entity.pdbx_description
1 polymer ?
#
loop_
_entity_poly.entity_id
_entity_poly.type
_entity_poly.pdbx_seq_one_letter_code
_entity_poly.pdbx_strand_id
1 'polypeptide(L)'
;MLKRVVLSVATLTLAAFVLIGCGGPPKELIEKATVAMKKATEAKADVYAKEAFDAANAALNKGAEAVKKSDWDGAKKAYTEAAAQFEAAAKAAPEAMKAKMEEAKAGIAAAKKAWEDMGKDKMLMAATKLMKKGDKDKYDAMGKEVEGAVKGAEGMMETDPMGALSSLAMATEKMDAMKKMAMPAKK
;
A
#
# COMPACT_ATOMS: atom_id res chain seq x y z
N MET A 1 -34.25 1.16 -59.35
CA MET A 1 -34.96 0.42 -58.28
C MET A 1 -34.07 0.04 -57.08
N LEU A 2 -32.73 0.05 -57.19
CA LEU A 2 -31.81 -0.23 -56.06
C LEU A 2 -31.85 0.79 -54.90
N LYS A 3 -32.15 2.07 -55.14
CA LYS A 3 -32.11 3.12 -54.09
C LYS A 3 -33.24 3.04 -53.05
N ARG A 4 -34.35 2.35 -53.35
CA ARG A 4 -35.49 2.21 -52.43
C ARG A 4 -35.38 1.00 -51.49
N VAL A 5 -34.58 -0.01 -51.88
CA VAL A 5 -34.36 -1.23 -51.07
C VAL A 5 -33.30 -0.99 -49.98
N VAL A 6 -32.28 -0.17 -50.26
CA VAL A 6 -31.21 0.16 -49.30
C VAL A 6 -31.73 1.00 -48.13
N LEU A 7 -32.76 1.83 -48.36
CA LEU A 7 -33.31 2.70 -47.31
C LEU A 7 -34.19 1.93 -46.30
N SER A 8 -34.88 0.87 -46.73
CA SER A 8 -35.74 0.04 -45.87
C SER A 8 -34.99 -1.05 -45.10
N VAL A 9 -33.84 -1.51 -45.60
CA VAL A 9 -32.97 -2.46 -44.86
C VAL A 9 -32.18 -1.75 -43.77
N ALA A 10 -31.80 -0.49 -43.97
CA ALA A 10 -31.09 0.32 -42.97
C ALA A 10 -31.98 0.76 -41.79
N THR A 11 -33.31 0.83 -41.97
CA THR A 11 -34.24 1.14 -40.87
C THR A 11 -34.63 -0.10 -40.05
N LEU A 12 -34.50 -1.30 -40.63
CA LEU A 12 -34.82 -2.56 -39.92
C LEU A 12 -33.66 -3.08 -39.05
N THR A 13 -32.40 -2.75 -39.38
CA THR A 13 -31.23 -3.10 -38.55
C THR A 13 -31.03 -2.18 -37.35
N LEU A 14 -31.60 -0.96 -37.36
CA LEU A 14 -31.52 -0.04 -36.22
C LEU A 14 -32.57 -0.35 -35.13
N ALA A 15 -33.64 -1.07 -35.46
CA ALA A 15 -34.68 -1.47 -34.50
C ALA A 15 -34.32 -2.75 -33.71
N ALA A 16 -33.31 -3.51 -34.14
CA ALA A 16 -32.91 -4.77 -33.48
C ALA A 16 -32.03 -4.55 -32.22
N PHE A 17 -31.49 -3.36 -31.99
CA PHE A 17 -30.66 -3.06 -30.81
C PHE A 17 -31.44 -2.56 -29.58
N VAL A 18 -32.76 -2.33 -29.72
CA VAL A 18 -33.60 -1.81 -28.63
C VAL A 18 -34.18 -2.93 -27.75
N LEU A 19 -33.87 -4.21 -28.05
CA LEU A 19 -34.45 -5.37 -27.37
C LEU A 19 -33.50 -6.12 -26.39
N ILE A 20 -32.32 -5.58 -26.07
CA ILE A 20 -31.50 -6.07 -24.92
C ILE A 20 -31.83 -5.29 -23.62
N GLY A 21 -32.96 -4.56 -23.63
CA GLY A 21 -33.52 -3.89 -22.46
C GLY A 21 -34.33 -4.84 -21.57
N CYS A 22 -33.76 -5.98 -21.16
CA CYS A 22 -34.28 -6.71 -19.99
C CYS A 22 -33.30 -6.47 -18.85
N GLY A 23 -33.64 -5.46 -18.04
CA GLY A 23 -32.86 -4.90 -16.94
C GLY A 23 -32.57 -5.91 -15.84
N GLY A 24 -31.56 -6.73 -16.07
CA GLY A 24 -30.95 -7.58 -15.07
C GLY A 24 -29.65 -6.96 -14.52
N PRO A 25 -29.16 -7.47 -13.37
CA PRO A 25 -27.89 -7.04 -12.81
C PRO A 25 -26.73 -7.25 -13.82
N PRO A 26 -25.75 -6.33 -13.89
CA PRO A 26 -24.65 -6.36 -14.87
C PRO A 26 -23.60 -7.42 -14.48
N LYS A 27 -23.96 -8.70 -14.57
CA LYS A 27 -23.15 -9.84 -14.08
C LYS A 27 -21.72 -9.85 -14.62
N GLU A 28 -21.53 -9.58 -15.92
CA GLU A 28 -20.20 -9.54 -16.54
C GLU A 28 -19.30 -8.44 -15.94
N LEU A 29 -19.86 -7.27 -15.62
CA LEU A 29 -19.10 -6.18 -15.00
C LEU A 29 -18.80 -6.46 -13.53
N ILE A 30 -19.72 -7.10 -12.82
CA ILE A 30 -19.51 -7.57 -11.44
C ILE A 30 -18.35 -8.56 -11.41
N GLU A 31 -18.35 -9.54 -12.32
CA GLU A 31 -17.28 -10.53 -12.42
C GLU A 31 -15.95 -9.87 -12.80
N LYS A 32 -15.95 -8.96 -13.79
CA LYS A 32 -14.75 -8.22 -14.19
C LYS A 32 -14.16 -7.42 -13.00
N ALA A 33 -15.00 -6.70 -12.26
CA ALA A 33 -14.56 -5.95 -11.08
C ALA A 33 -14.02 -6.89 -9.99
N THR A 34 -14.63 -8.06 -9.79
CA THR A 34 -14.17 -9.06 -8.83
C THR A 34 -12.81 -9.67 -9.23
N VAL A 35 -12.62 -9.98 -10.51
CA VAL A 35 -11.33 -10.49 -11.03
C VAL A 35 -10.26 -9.40 -10.91
N ALA A 36 -10.57 -8.15 -11.22
CA ALA A 36 -9.65 -7.03 -11.04
C ALA A 36 -9.28 -6.84 -9.56
N MET A 37 -10.25 -6.93 -8.65
CA MET A 37 -10.02 -6.90 -7.20
C MET A 37 -9.05 -8.00 -6.75
N LYS A 38 -9.28 -9.25 -7.18
CA LYS A 38 -8.37 -10.37 -6.86
C LYS A 38 -6.94 -10.10 -7.33
N LYS A 39 -6.76 -9.63 -8.57
CA LYS A 39 -5.43 -9.26 -9.10
C LYS A 39 -4.79 -8.14 -8.29
N ALA A 40 -5.56 -7.14 -7.87
CA ALA A 40 -5.07 -6.06 -7.03
C ALA A 40 -4.63 -6.57 -5.65
N THR A 41 -5.42 -7.45 -5.02
CA THR A 41 -5.06 -8.08 -3.74
C THR A 41 -3.82 -8.99 -3.88
N GLU A 42 -3.73 -9.79 -4.94
CA GLU A 42 -2.55 -10.62 -5.22
C GLU A 42 -1.29 -9.78 -5.41
N ALA A 43 -1.43 -8.59 -6.02
CA ALA A 43 -0.37 -7.61 -6.15
C ALA A 43 -0.09 -6.80 -4.86
N LYS A 44 -0.79 -7.10 -3.74
CA LYS A 44 -0.73 -6.37 -2.47
C LYS A 44 -1.03 -4.86 -2.63
N ALA A 45 -1.93 -4.51 -3.54
CA ALA A 45 -2.30 -3.13 -3.82
C ALA A 45 -3.00 -2.44 -2.65
N ASP A 46 -3.61 -3.20 -1.74
CA ASP A 46 -4.14 -2.73 -0.46
C ASP A 46 -3.07 -2.12 0.46
N VAL A 47 -1.80 -2.55 0.29
CA VAL A 47 -0.64 -2.03 1.02
C VAL A 47 0.10 -0.98 0.19
N TYR A 48 0.43 -1.30 -1.06
CA TYR A 48 1.36 -0.50 -1.87
C TYR A 48 0.70 0.53 -2.80
N ALA A 49 -0.61 0.41 -3.02
CA ALA A 49 -1.41 1.35 -3.81
C ALA A 49 -2.73 1.66 -3.08
N LYS A 50 -2.65 1.85 -1.76
CA LYS A 50 -3.79 1.89 -0.83
C LYS A 50 -4.88 2.87 -1.26
N GLU A 51 -4.52 4.08 -1.66
CA GLU A 51 -5.51 5.09 -2.08
C GLU A 51 -6.33 4.64 -3.30
N ALA A 52 -5.68 4.05 -4.30
CA ALA A 52 -6.35 3.52 -5.48
C ALA A 52 -7.19 2.28 -5.15
N PHE A 53 -6.70 1.42 -4.27
CA PHE A 53 -7.43 0.23 -3.80
C PHE A 53 -8.67 0.60 -2.97
N ASP A 54 -8.57 1.61 -2.09
CA ASP A 54 -9.68 2.10 -1.29
C ASP A 54 -10.73 2.82 -2.17
N ALA A 55 -10.29 3.60 -3.17
CA ALA A 55 -11.18 4.20 -4.16
C ALA A 55 -11.91 3.14 -5.00
N ALA A 56 -11.22 2.08 -5.41
CA ALA A 56 -11.82 0.96 -6.14
C ALA A 56 -12.87 0.23 -5.30
N ASN A 57 -12.60 0.00 -4.01
CA ASN A 57 -13.58 -0.59 -3.07
C ASN A 57 -14.81 0.32 -2.89
N ALA A 58 -14.61 1.64 -2.79
CA ALA A 58 -15.72 2.58 -2.71
C ALA A 58 -16.62 2.51 -3.97
N ALA A 59 -16.02 2.42 -5.17
CA ALA A 59 -16.76 2.24 -6.41
C ALA A 59 -17.47 0.87 -6.47
N LEU A 60 -16.83 -0.20 -6.01
CA LEU A 60 -17.44 -1.53 -5.95
C LEU A 60 -18.66 -1.57 -5.03
N ASN A 61 -18.57 -0.92 -3.86
CA ASN A 61 -19.68 -0.77 -2.92
C ASN A 61 -20.83 0.06 -3.53
N LYS A 62 -20.53 1.18 -4.19
CA LYS A 62 -21.54 1.97 -4.94
C LYS A 62 -22.26 1.12 -5.99
N GLY A 63 -21.53 0.26 -6.71
CA GLY A 63 -22.10 -0.67 -7.68
C GLY A 63 -23.06 -1.67 -7.03
N ALA A 64 -22.68 -2.23 -5.89
CA ALA A 64 -23.53 -3.15 -5.13
C ALA A 64 -24.79 -2.48 -4.59
N GLU A 65 -24.69 -1.23 -4.12
CA GLU A 65 -25.85 -0.45 -3.70
C GLU A 65 -26.79 -0.12 -4.85
N ALA A 66 -26.26 0.22 -6.02
CA ALA A 66 -27.06 0.48 -7.22
C ALA A 66 -27.80 -0.79 -7.67
N VAL A 67 -27.16 -1.96 -7.62
CA VAL A 67 -27.82 -3.27 -7.86
C VAL A 67 -28.99 -3.50 -6.90
N LYS A 68 -28.81 -3.23 -5.61
CA LYS A 68 -29.90 -3.36 -4.61
C LYS A 68 -31.08 -2.44 -4.92
N LYS A 69 -30.81 -1.25 -5.45
CA LYS A 69 -31.82 -0.27 -5.87
C LYS A 69 -32.39 -0.55 -7.27
N SER A 70 -31.95 -1.61 -7.94
CA SER A 70 -32.25 -1.90 -9.34
C SER A 70 -31.86 -0.76 -10.31
N ASP A 71 -30.91 0.08 -9.90
CA ASP A 71 -30.28 1.10 -10.72
C ASP A 71 -29.15 0.46 -11.54
N TRP A 72 -29.53 -0.16 -12.67
CA TRP A 72 -28.61 -0.92 -13.49
C TRP A 72 -27.57 -0.05 -14.21
N ASP A 73 -27.91 1.18 -14.57
CA ASP A 73 -26.98 2.10 -15.23
C ASP A 73 -25.97 2.68 -14.22
N GLY A 74 -26.42 3.02 -13.01
CA GLY A 74 -25.54 3.35 -11.90
C GLY A 74 -24.60 2.20 -11.55
N ALA A 75 -25.13 0.97 -11.49
CA ALA A 75 -24.33 -0.22 -11.25
C ALA A 75 -23.27 -0.44 -12.34
N LYS A 76 -23.64 -0.35 -13.62
CA LYS A 76 -22.68 -0.49 -14.74
C LYS A 76 -21.53 0.51 -14.63
N LYS A 77 -21.84 1.79 -14.37
CA LYS A 77 -20.81 2.83 -14.23
C LYS A 77 -19.88 2.54 -13.05
N ALA A 78 -20.45 2.25 -11.89
CA ALA A 78 -19.70 1.99 -10.67
C ALA A 78 -18.82 0.73 -10.77
N TYR A 79 -19.32 -0.38 -11.34
CA TYR A 79 -18.49 -1.58 -11.55
C TYR A 79 -17.43 -1.40 -12.63
N THR A 80 -17.70 -0.60 -13.67
CA THR A 80 -16.67 -0.25 -14.67
C THR A 80 -15.54 0.56 -14.04
N GLU A 81 -15.90 1.56 -13.23
CA GLU A 81 -14.96 2.38 -12.48
C GLU A 81 -14.16 1.53 -11.49
N ALA A 82 -14.82 0.68 -10.71
CA ALA A 82 -14.16 -0.23 -9.77
C ALA A 82 -13.14 -1.13 -10.46
N ALA A 83 -13.52 -1.76 -11.58
CA ALA A 83 -12.60 -2.60 -12.35
C ALA A 83 -11.37 -1.83 -12.84
N ALA A 84 -11.56 -0.61 -13.39
CA ALA A 84 -10.46 0.21 -13.85
C ALA A 84 -9.52 0.64 -12.71
N GLN A 85 -10.07 1.03 -11.55
CA GLN A 85 -9.29 1.43 -10.37
C GLN A 85 -8.52 0.25 -9.76
N PHE A 86 -9.12 -0.94 -9.67
CA PHE A 86 -8.42 -2.14 -9.23
C PHE A 86 -7.29 -2.54 -10.21
N GLU A 87 -7.52 -2.46 -11.53
CA GLU A 87 -6.47 -2.71 -12.51
C GLU A 87 -5.32 -1.70 -12.42
N ALA A 88 -5.63 -0.42 -12.20
CA ALA A 88 -4.61 0.61 -11.98
C ALA A 88 -3.81 0.34 -10.69
N ALA A 89 -4.51 0.00 -9.59
CA ALA A 89 -3.88 -0.32 -8.32
C ALA A 89 -2.97 -1.56 -8.43
N ALA A 90 -3.41 -2.61 -9.15
CA ALA A 90 -2.63 -3.80 -9.41
C ALA A 90 -1.35 -3.51 -10.24
N LYS A 91 -1.40 -2.55 -11.16
CA LYS A 91 -0.24 -2.15 -11.96
C LYS A 91 0.76 -1.28 -11.18
N ALA A 92 0.27 -0.43 -10.28
CA ALA A 92 1.11 0.47 -9.49
C ALA A 92 1.80 -0.26 -8.32
N ALA A 93 1.16 -1.27 -7.75
CA ALA A 93 1.64 -1.94 -6.54
C ALA A 93 3.05 -2.57 -6.66
N PRO A 94 3.46 -3.24 -7.77
CA PRO A 94 4.79 -3.79 -7.91
C PRO A 94 5.91 -2.73 -7.92
N GLU A 95 5.66 -1.58 -8.56
CA GLU A 95 6.64 -0.48 -8.59
C GLU A 95 6.77 0.17 -7.20
N ALA A 96 5.64 0.39 -6.52
CA ALA A 96 5.64 0.89 -5.16
C ALA A 96 6.30 -0.09 -4.17
N MET A 97 6.08 -1.40 -4.31
CA MET A 97 6.76 -2.42 -3.51
C MET A 97 8.27 -2.40 -3.74
N LYS A 98 8.73 -2.32 -4.99
CA LYS A 98 10.17 -2.19 -5.30
C LYS A 98 10.77 -0.93 -4.68
N ALA A 99 10.09 0.21 -4.80
CA ALA A 99 10.54 1.45 -4.18
C ALA A 99 10.68 1.30 -2.65
N LYS A 100 9.72 0.64 -1.99
CA LYS A 100 9.78 0.37 -0.55
C LYS A 100 10.88 -0.61 -0.16
N MET A 101 11.18 -1.59 -1.00
CA MET A 101 12.30 -2.50 -0.78
C MET A 101 13.65 -1.78 -0.86
N GLU A 102 13.84 -0.90 -1.85
CA GLU A 102 15.05 -0.09 -1.95
C GLU A 102 15.16 0.91 -0.78
N GLU A 103 14.05 1.51 -0.37
CA GLU A 103 13.98 2.37 0.82
C GLU A 103 14.38 1.60 2.09
N ALA A 104 13.86 0.37 2.26
CA ALA A 104 14.21 -0.50 3.39
C ALA A 104 15.70 -0.88 3.38
N LYS A 105 16.24 -1.23 2.21
CA LYS A 105 17.66 -1.59 2.05
C LYS A 105 18.59 -0.42 2.36
N ALA A 106 18.27 0.76 1.85
CA ALA A 106 19.01 1.98 2.18
C ALA A 106 18.90 2.33 3.67
N GLY A 107 17.70 2.17 4.24
CA GLY A 107 17.42 2.40 5.66
C GLY A 107 18.19 1.44 6.58
N ILE A 108 18.29 0.16 6.24
CA ILE A 108 19.11 -0.82 6.97
C ILE A 108 20.57 -0.38 6.98
N ALA A 109 21.13 -0.04 5.82
CA ALA A 109 22.52 0.40 5.71
C ALA A 109 22.78 1.68 6.54
N ALA A 110 21.85 2.64 6.47
CA ALA A 110 21.91 3.88 7.25
C ALA A 110 21.82 3.62 8.76
N ALA A 111 20.89 2.76 9.20
CA ALA A 111 20.71 2.42 10.61
C ALA A 111 21.93 1.68 11.18
N LYS A 112 22.51 0.74 10.42
CA LYS A 112 23.76 0.06 10.80
C LYS A 112 24.91 1.05 10.98
N LYS A 113 25.11 1.93 10.01
CA LYS A 113 26.15 2.95 10.08
C LYS A 113 25.93 3.89 11.26
N ALA A 114 24.71 4.37 11.47
CA ALA A 114 24.38 5.24 12.60
C ALA A 114 24.65 4.55 13.95
N TRP A 115 24.33 3.25 14.05
CA TRP A 115 24.61 2.46 15.25
C TRP A 115 26.12 2.31 15.50
N GLU A 116 26.90 2.00 14.46
CA GLU A 116 28.36 1.92 14.56
C GLU A 116 28.99 3.27 14.94
N ASP A 117 28.50 4.37 14.36
CA ASP A 117 29.01 5.72 14.64
C ASP A 117 28.70 6.13 16.09
N MET A 118 27.52 5.77 16.62
CA MET A 118 27.20 5.95 18.05
C MET A 118 28.15 5.19 18.96
N GLY A 119 28.55 3.97 18.59
CA GLY A 119 29.53 3.18 19.34
C GLY A 119 30.95 3.77 19.32
N LYS A 120 31.27 4.59 18.31
CA LYS A 120 32.57 5.27 18.16
C LYS A 120 32.58 6.69 18.71
N ASP A 121 31.41 7.26 19.00
CA ASP A 121 31.30 8.63 19.52
C ASP A 121 31.91 8.71 20.93
N LYS A 122 33.03 9.43 21.02
CA LYS A 122 33.78 9.58 22.27
C LYS A 122 32.99 10.32 23.34
N MET A 123 32.15 11.30 22.96
CA MET A 123 31.33 12.03 23.92
C MET A 123 30.22 11.16 24.46
N LEU A 124 29.58 10.36 23.59
CA LEU A 124 28.53 9.42 23.97
C LEU A 124 29.08 8.29 24.85
N MET A 125 30.26 7.76 24.53
CA MET A 125 30.98 6.80 25.38
C MET A 125 31.41 7.39 26.73
N ALA A 126 31.82 8.66 26.78
CA ALA A 126 32.17 9.31 28.03
C ALA A 126 30.92 9.52 28.90
N ALA A 127 29.83 9.97 28.30
CA ALA A 127 28.56 10.17 28.97
C ALA A 127 27.96 8.86 29.51
N THR A 128 27.99 7.77 28.74
CA THR A 128 27.48 6.47 29.18
C THR A 128 28.23 5.89 30.38
N LYS A 129 29.53 6.21 30.53
CA LYS A 129 30.31 5.84 31.73
C LYS A 129 29.91 6.61 32.98
N LEU A 130 29.33 7.80 32.84
CA LEU A 130 28.89 8.65 33.95
C LEU A 130 27.41 8.43 34.31
N MET A 131 26.69 7.59 33.56
CA MET A 131 25.30 7.27 33.86
C MET A 131 25.16 6.46 35.16
N LYS A 132 24.06 6.71 35.88
CA LYS A 132 23.66 5.89 37.02
C LYS A 132 23.31 4.48 36.52
N LYS A 133 23.53 3.47 37.37
CA LYS A 133 23.31 2.06 37.03
C LYS A 133 21.94 1.80 36.35
N GLY A 134 20.85 2.33 36.90
CA GLY A 134 19.52 2.14 36.32
C GLY A 134 19.30 2.81 34.95
N ASP A 135 19.96 3.93 34.65
CA ASP A 135 19.89 4.57 33.33
C ASP A 135 20.80 3.87 32.33
N LYS A 136 21.94 3.34 32.80
CA LYS A 136 22.82 2.51 32.00
C LYS A 136 22.16 1.18 31.60
N ASP A 137 21.46 0.52 32.52
CA ASP A 137 20.72 -0.72 32.22
C ASP A 137 19.64 -0.46 31.16
N LYS A 138 18.94 0.68 31.23
CA LYS A 138 17.98 1.11 30.20
C LYS A 138 18.65 1.41 28.86
N TYR A 139 19.80 2.08 28.88
CA TYR A 139 20.58 2.39 27.68
C TYR A 139 21.02 1.09 26.98
N ASP A 140 21.57 0.13 27.73
CA ASP A 140 22.01 -1.16 27.20
C ASP A 140 20.82 -1.99 26.67
N ALA A 141 19.67 -1.93 27.33
CA ALA A 141 18.43 -2.55 26.84
C ALA A 141 17.98 -1.94 25.51
N MET A 142 17.97 -0.60 25.39
CA MET A 142 17.65 0.08 24.13
C MET A 142 18.63 -0.29 23.02
N GLY A 143 19.92 -0.45 23.34
CA GLY A 143 20.92 -0.91 22.36
C GLY A 143 20.61 -2.29 21.81
N LYS A 144 20.21 -3.23 22.68
CA LYS A 144 19.75 -4.57 22.24
C LYS A 144 18.48 -4.50 21.41
N GLU A 145 17.54 -3.62 21.77
CA GLU A 145 16.33 -3.40 20.96
C GLU A 145 16.67 -2.84 19.57
N VAL A 146 17.64 -1.92 19.46
CA VAL A 146 18.12 -1.40 18.17
C VAL A 146 18.74 -2.51 17.32
N GLU A 147 19.63 -3.32 17.91
CA GLU A 147 20.23 -4.46 17.19
C GLU A 147 19.18 -5.47 16.74
N GLY A 148 18.20 -5.76 17.59
CA GLY A 148 17.07 -6.63 17.26
C GLY A 148 16.21 -6.06 16.13
N ALA A 149 15.91 -4.77 16.17
CA ALA A 149 15.09 -4.09 15.17
C ALA A 149 15.81 -4.01 13.81
N VAL A 150 17.12 -3.74 13.78
CA VAL A 150 17.91 -3.75 12.53
C VAL A 150 17.98 -5.15 11.94
N LYS A 151 18.25 -6.19 12.76
CA LYS A 151 18.24 -7.59 12.29
C LYS A 151 16.86 -8.04 11.83
N GLY A 152 15.81 -7.62 12.52
CA GLY A 152 14.42 -7.87 12.14
C GLY A 152 14.11 -7.24 10.78
N ALA A 153 14.53 -6.00 10.55
CA ALA A 153 14.38 -5.34 9.27
C ALA A 153 15.12 -6.08 8.13
N GLU A 154 16.34 -6.56 8.38
CA GLU A 154 17.08 -7.40 7.41
C GLU A 154 16.34 -8.68 7.06
N GLY A 155 15.77 -9.37 8.05
CA GLY A 155 15.00 -10.60 7.80
C GLY A 155 13.69 -10.37 7.05
N MET A 156 13.11 -9.17 7.14
CA MET A 156 11.82 -8.85 6.54
C MET A 156 11.92 -8.15 5.19
N MET A 157 13.03 -7.49 4.85
CA MET A 157 13.11 -6.57 3.69
C MET A 157 12.66 -7.17 2.35
N GLU A 158 12.85 -8.48 2.15
CA GLU A 158 12.49 -9.16 0.90
C GLU A 158 11.01 -9.56 0.83
N THR A 159 10.38 -9.82 1.98
CA THR A 159 9.02 -10.39 2.06
C THR A 159 7.98 -9.39 2.56
N ASP A 160 8.41 -8.46 3.41
CA ASP A 160 7.64 -7.37 4.00
C ASP A 160 8.51 -6.10 4.17
N PRO A 161 8.77 -5.35 3.09
CA PRO A 161 9.54 -4.11 3.16
C PRO A 161 8.87 -3.04 4.03
N MET A 162 7.55 -3.06 4.20
CA MET A 162 6.84 -2.12 5.09
C MET A 162 7.10 -2.46 6.57
N GLY A 163 7.06 -3.74 6.93
CA GLY A 163 7.47 -4.22 8.26
C GLY A 163 8.94 -3.91 8.57
N ALA A 164 9.81 -4.05 7.55
CA ALA A 164 11.22 -3.66 7.68
C ALA A 164 11.38 -2.16 7.95
N LEU A 165 10.70 -1.29 7.19
CA LEU A 165 10.72 0.16 7.41
C LEU A 165 10.19 0.56 8.80
N SER A 166 9.11 -0.07 9.26
CA SER A 166 8.58 0.14 10.61
C SER A 166 9.59 -0.25 11.70
N SER A 167 10.28 -1.38 11.53
CA SER A 167 11.34 -1.82 12.44
C SER A 167 12.51 -0.84 12.47
N LEU A 168 12.92 -0.30 11.32
CA LEU A 168 13.96 0.73 11.24
C LEU A 168 13.55 2.05 11.89
N ALA A 169 12.27 2.45 11.77
CA ALA A 169 11.76 3.63 12.46
C ALA A 169 11.91 3.48 13.98
N MET A 170 11.49 2.33 14.54
CA MET A 170 11.70 2.02 15.96
C MET A 170 13.17 2.06 16.36
N ALA A 171 14.07 1.48 15.55
CA ALA A 171 15.51 1.53 15.80
C ALA A 171 16.03 2.97 15.87
N THR A 172 15.56 3.83 14.95
CA THR A 172 15.96 5.24 14.87
C THR A 172 15.48 6.01 16.09
N GLU A 173 14.22 5.83 16.50
CA GLU A 173 13.67 6.47 17.71
C GLU A 173 14.43 6.07 18.97
N LYS A 174 14.79 4.78 19.09
CA LYS A 174 15.59 4.28 20.23
C LYS A 174 17.01 4.83 20.21
N MET A 175 17.64 4.93 19.03
CA MET A 175 18.94 5.59 18.87
C MET A 175 18.90 7.06 19.32
N ASP A 176 17.87 7.81 18.95
CA ASP A 176 17.71 9.19 19.39
C ASP A 176 17.39 9.32 20.88
N ALA A 177 16.61 8.39 21.45
CA ALA A 177 16.39 8.31 22.89
C ALA A 177 17.70 8.05 23.65
N MET A 178 18.52 7.12 23.17
CA MET A 178 19.84 6.84 23.72
C MET A 178 20.76 8.06 23.69
N LYS A 179 20.80 8.80 22.57
CA LYS A 179 21.56 10.07 22.47
C LYS A 179 21.09 11.09 23.50
N LYS A 180 19.77 11.27 23.67
CA LYS A 180 19.18 12.21 24.65
C LYS A 180 19.46 11.80 26.10
N MET A 181 19.47 10.49 26.40
CA MET A 181 19.82 9.98 27.73
C MET A 181 21.30 10.23 28.06
N ALA A 182 22.19 10.05 27.09
CA ALA A 182 23.61 10.28 27.26
C ALA A 182 23.97 11.78 27.29
N MET A 183 23.30 12.60 26.49
CA MET A 183 23.56 14.04 26.38
C MET A 183 22.27 14.83 26.68
N PRO A 184 21.79 14.83 27.94
CA PRO A 184 20.65 15.65 28.30
C PRO A 184 21.02 17.12 28.04
N ALA A 185 20.15 17.84 27.32
CA ALA A 185 20.34 19.27 27.06
C ALA A 185 20.72 19.98 28.37
N LYS A 186 21.83 20.72 28.35
CA LYS A 186 22.29 21.52 29.49
C LYS A 186 21.13 22.39 29.96
N LYS A 187 20.59 22.07 31.13
CA LYS A 187 19.75 23.00 31.90
C LYS A 187 20.63 24.05 32.55
#